data_AF-A0AAV9GI60-F1
#
_entry.id   AF-A0AAV9GI60-F1
#
_cell.length_a   1.000
_cell.length_b   1.000
_cell.length_c   1.000
_cell.angle_alpha   90.00
_cell.angle_beta   90.00
_cell.angle_gamma   90.00
#
_symmetry.space_group_name_H-M   'P 1'
#
loop_
_entity.id
_entity.type
_entity.pdbx_description
1 polymer ?
#
loop_
_entity_poly.entity_id
_entity_poly.type
_entity_poly.pdbx_seq_one_letter_code
_entity_poly.pdbx_strand_id
1 'polypeptide(L)'
;MSTCWHKPLKDIPYNPNAAKRLMGDLTELMEWKAKGKLRYWFLTLAHRHHSPISQVFLGPFNKPAIVISDYREVSDILSRRDGLHFKRGIKVDSFKGIIPHSFSAMETFDPRFKPNREMAKGLMAPSWLFNTNSRYIYRGALDIVRIWRTNPQLEPRSSRDVANDIKSFAFATIWAAAFGFPLGGFDESESSKSLITIADDESRTQESDRRAARTQWPEEFQSLNILADALAKSFYSPFPRLYHAINNLRPAVRNAWRTMGKHTSSYNIHTDPNTVSSARNALYQQEHRIAEKEGRKFDPEDPRSYLLAGYDTTAGAIIWCVRHLFAHPDWQDRIRKDLYATYPKAHHEDRLPDYAEIQAERSSLLDAFIEEVLRLTTPVITVMLETRYDTKVLGYHIPANTKVFCNLCQSSQAYVGHMKKESWVHDEPELFKPERWLVKDADDKTRFDPAAGPMLGFSAGNRGCWGQRLAYLEIRIFLAVVLWELKLEGVKEQSWDLYESLVTAPKNTASVIPQSNDHFVLFDNWPY
;
A
#
# COMPACT_ATOMS: atom_id res chain seq x y z
N MET A 1 -28.60 16.95 -31.35
CA MET A 1 -28.14 15.54 -31.23
C MET A 1 -26.60 15.36 -31.19
N SER A 2 -25.77 16.41 -31.22
CA SER A 2 -24.29 16.29 -31.28
C SER A 2 -23.55 16.32 -29.93
N THR A 3 -24.26 16.40 -28.80
CA THR A 3 -23.67 16.56 -27.46
C THR A 3 -23.40 15.25 -26.71
N CYS A 4 -23.94 14.12 -27.17
CA CYS A 4 -23.80 12.82 -26.50
C CYS A 4 -22.59 12.00 -26.96
N TRP A 5 -22.00 12.36 -28.11
CA TRP A 5 -20.89 11.61 -28.72
C TRP A 5 -19.53 12.15 -28.29
N HIS A 6 -18.58 11.23 -28.14
CA HIS A 6 -17.21 11.56 -27.76
C HIS A 6 -16.54 12.41 -28.85
N LYS A 7 -15.87 13.49 -28.44
CA LYS A 7 -15.04 14.32 -29.32
C LYS A 7 -13.58 14.07 -28.94
N PRO A 8 -12.85 13.20 -29.66
CA PRO A 8 -11.45 12.91 -29.36
C PRO A 8 -10.61 14.19 -29.42
N LEU A 9 -9.63 14.30 -28.52
CA LEU A 9 -8.59 15.31 -28.61
C LEU A 9 -7.73 15.06 -29.86
N LYS A 10 -7.23 16.14 -30.46
CA LYS A 10 -6.48 16.07 -31.70
C LYS A 10 -5.15 15.32 -31.49
N ASP A 11 -4.79 14.47 -32.43
CA ASP A 11 -3.48 13.81 -32.57
C ASP A 11 -3.05 12.85 -31.43
N ILE A 12 -3.89 12.61 -30.41
CA ILE A 12 -3.62 11.62 -29.37
C ILE A 12 -4.28 10.28 -29.75
N PRO A 13 -3.59 9.13 -29.72
CA PRO A 13 -4.17 7.82 -30.02
C PRO A 13 -5.33 7.41 -29.11
N TYR A 14 -6.31 6.68 -29.66
CA TYR A 14 -7.47 6.16 -28.94
C TYR A 14 -8.05 4.94 -29.66
N ASN A 15 -8.97 4.21 -29.00
CA ASN A 15 -9.71 3.10 -29.62
C ASN A 15 -10.84 3.64 -30.53
N PRO A 16 -10.77 3.47 -31.87
CA PRO A 16 -11.76 4.02 -32.80
C PRO A 16 -13.18 3.47 -32.60
N ASN A 17 -13.28 2.22 -32.12
CA ASN A 17 -14.57 1.59 -31.87
C ASN A 17 -15.23 2.16 -30.60
N ALA A 18 -14.44 2.50 -29.59
CA ALA A 18 -14.94 3.11 -28.36
C ALA A 18 -15.49 4.52 -28.61
N ALA A 19 -14.82 5.33 -29.44
CA ALA A 19 -15.30 6.67 -29.80
C ALA A 19 -16.70 6.68 -30.45
N LYS A 20 -17.06 5.58 -31.14
CA LYS A 20 -18.36 5.39 -31.81
C LYS A 20 -19.45 4.84 -30.89
N ARG A 21 -19.14 4.50 -29.63
CA ARG A 21 -20.09 3.97 -28.64
C ARG A 21 -20.48 5.04 -27.65
N LEU A 22 -21.75 5.09 -27.27
CA LEU A 22 -22.24 6.05 -26.26
C LEU A 22 -21.48 5.92 -24.94
N MET A 23 -21.26 4.69 -24.49
CA MET A 23 -20.53 4.39 -23.24
C MET A 23 -19.01 4.44 -23.39
N GLY A 24 -18.47 4.63 -24.59
CA GLY A 24 -17.02 4.70 -24.80
C GLY A 24 -16.30 3.40 -24.46
N ASP A 25 -15.20 3.53 -23.72
CA ASP A 25 -14.40 2.43 -23.16
C ASP A 25 -14.99 1.87 -21.86
N LEU A 26 -16.04 2.48 -21.30
CA LEU A 26 -16.60 2.06 -20.01
C LEU A 26 -17.13 0.62 -20.02
N THR A 27 -17.69 0.16 -21.14
CA THR A 27 -18.16 -1.23 -21.27
C THR A 27 -17.00 -2.21 -21.19
N GLU A 28 -15.92 -1.93 -21.91
CA GLU A 28 -14.69 -2.75 -21.85
C GLU A 28 -14.12 -2.70 -20.43
N LEU A 29 -14.01 -1.51 -19.83
CA LEU A 29 -13.54 -1.33 -18.46
C LEU A 29 -14.33 -2.20 -17.45
N MET A 30 -15.66 -2.24 -17.57
CA MET A 30 -16.51 -3.07 -16.70
C MET A 30 -16.29 -4.57 -16.91
N GLU A 31 -16.11 -5.02 -18.15
CA GLU A 31 -15.81 -6.43 -18.46
C GLU A 31 -14.44 -6.85 -17.90
N TRP A 32 -13.41 -6.02 -18.06
CA TRP A 32 -12.08 -6.28 -17.51
C TRP A 32 -12.10 -6.27 -15.98
N LYS A 33 -12.86 -5.36 -15.36
CA LYS A 33 -13.07 -5.33 -13.91
C LYS A 33 -13.80 -6.58 -13.41
N ALA A 34 -14.84 -7.04 -14.10
CA ALA A 34 -15.56 -8.28 -13.74
C ALA A 34 -14.63 -9.51 -13.80
N LYS A 35 -13.64 -9.50 -14.70
CA LYS A 35 -12.60 -10.53 -14.80
C LYS A 35 -11.44 -10.35 -13.80
N GLY A 36 -11.42 -9.28 -12.99
CA GLY A 36 -10.33 -8.96 -12.06
C GLY A 36 -9.01 -8.61 -12.77
N LYS A 37 -9.11 -7.99 -13.95
CA LYS A 37 -7.97 -7.65 -14.82
C LYS A 37 -7.96 -6.17 -15.18
N LEU A 38 -8.62 -5.31 -14.40
CA LEU A 38 -8.66 -3.86 -14.65
C LEU A 38 -7.26 -3.25 -14.68
N ARG A 39 -6.35 -3.75 -13.85
CA ARG A 39 -4.93 -3.42 -13.86
C ARG A 39 -4.30 -3.59 -15.23
N TYR A 40 -4.47 -4.78 -15.82
CA TYR A 40 -3.89 -5.09 -17.12
C TYR A 40 -4.44 -4.16 -18.21
N TRP A 41 -5.71 -3.77 -18.11
CA TRP A 41 -6.29 -2.82 -19.04
C TRP A 41 -5.54 -1.47 -19.03
N PHE A 42 -5.30 -0.87 -17.86
CA PHE A 42 -4.55 0.40 -17.76
C PHE A 42 -3.11 0.29 -18.23
N LEU A 43 -2.43 -0.80 -17.89
CA LEU A 43 -1.00 -0.97 -18.19
C LEU A 43 -0.75 -1.29 -19.67
N THR A 44 -1.67 -2.00 -20.34
CA THR A 44 -1.50 -2.40 -21.75
C THR A 44 -1.90 -1.32 -22.76
N LEU A 45 -2.56 -0.23 -22.35
CA LEU A 45 -3.00 0.82 -23.29
C LEU A 45 -1.86 1.44 -24.10
N ALA A 46 -0.73 1.72 -23.45
CA ALA A 46 0.43 2.30 -24.12
C ALA A 46 0.99 1.36 -25.20
N HIS A 47 1.03 0.06 -24.91
CA HIS A 47 1.43 -0.96 -25.87
C HIS A 47 0.42 -1.11 -27.02
N ARG A 48 -0.88 -1.22 -26.69
CA ARG A 48 -1.98 -1.35 -27.67
C ARG A 48 -2.04 -0.19 -28.67
N HIS A 49 -1.70 1.01 -28.22
CA HIS A 49 -1.72 2.21 -29.03
C HIS A 49 -0.34 2.62 -29.56
N HIS A 50 0.71 1.87 -29.25
CA HIS A 50 2.10 2.19 -29.56
C HIS A 50 2.48 3.64 -29.21
N SER A 51 2.02 4.12 -28.04
CA SER A 51 2.15 5.52 -27.62
C SER A 51 2.24 5.67 -26.10
N PRO A 52 3.08 6.59 -25.57
CA PRO A 52 3.14 6.93 -24.14
C PRO A 52 1.87 7.55 -23.59
N ILE A 53 1.02 8.07 -24.46
CA ILE A 53 -0.23 8.75 -24.14
C ILE A 53 -1.37 8.17 -24.96
N SER A 54 -2.48 7.88 -24.30
CA SER A 54 -3.68 7.34 -24.94
C SER A 54 -4.92 8.04 -24.38
N GLN A 55 -5.94 8.25 -25.22
CA GLN A 55 -7.23 8.76 -24.77
C GLN A 55 -8.20 7.62 -24.49
N VAL A 56 -9.05 7.82 -23.49
CA VAL A 56 -10.09 6.87 -23.09
C VAL A 56 -11.40 7.61 -22.84
N PHE A 57 -12.52 6.98 -23.20
CA PHE A 57 -13.85 7.57 -23.18
C PHE A 57 -14.68 6.98 -22.03
N LEU A 58 -14.86 7.74 -20.95
CA LEU A 58 -15.47 7.27 -19.70
C LEU A 58 -16.97 7.58 -19.62
N GLY A 59 -17.72 7.21 -20.65
CA GLY A 59 -19.17 7.38 -20.71
C GLY A 59 -19.66 8.76 -21.20
N PRO A 60 -20.97 8.90 -21.42
CA PRO A 60 -21.55 10.08 -22.08
C PRO A 60 -21.33 11.35 -21.27
N PHE A 61 -21.25 12.50 -21.95
CA PHE A 61 -21.05 13.84 -21.38
C PHE A 61 -19.70 14.10 -20.68
N ASN A 62 -18.90 13.06 -20.43
CA ASN A 62 -17.52 13.24 -19.99
C ASN A 62 -16.65 13.71 -21.16
N LYS A 63 -15.70 14.61 -20.86
CA LYS A 63 -14.57 14.84 -21.77
C LYS A 63 -13.75 13.55 -21.91
N PRO A 64 -13.06 13.33 -23.04
CA PRO A 64 -12.06 12.28 -23.13
C PRO A 64 -11.06 12.43 -21.99
N ALA A 65 -10.73 11.33 -21.33
CA ALA A 65 -9.64 11.28 -20.36
C ALA A 65 -8.37 10.84 -21.08
N ILE A 66 -7.21 11.12 -20.48
CA ILE A 66 -5.91 10.66 -20.99
C ILE A 66 -5.25 9.73 -19.98
N VAL A 67 -4.55 8.72 -20.47
CA VAL A 67 -3.70 7.80 -19.71
C VAL A 67 -2.26 8.02 -20.15
N ILE A 68 -1.36 8.20 -19.18
CA ILE A 68 0.06 8.47 -19.40
C ILE A 68 0.86 7.34 -18.74
N SER A 69 1.73 6.71 -19.53
CA SER A 69 2.65 5.66 -19.07
C SER A 69 4.13 6.06 -19.13
N ASP A 70 4.45 7.24 -19.69
CA ASP A 70 5.82 7.77 -19.67
C ASP A 70 6.24 8.18 -18.25
N TYR A 71 7.33 7.58 -17.76
CA TYR A 71 7.85 7.82 -16.41
C TYR A 71 8.17 9.30 -16.16
N ARG A 72 8.78 9.98 -17.13
CA ARG A 72 9.35 11.31 -16.93
C ARG A 72 8.26 12.35 -16.88
N GLU A 73 7.29 12.26 -17.80
CA GLU A 73 6.10 13.11 -17.79
C GLU A 73 5.29 12.87 -16.52
N VAL A 74 5.08 11.61 -16.10
CA VAL A 74 4.36 11.34 -14.84
C VAL A 74 5.12 11.90 -13.64
N SER A 75 6.44 11.67 -13.55
CA SER A 75 7.27 12.19 -12.46
C SER A 75 7.26 13.72 -12.42
N ASP A 76 7.33 14.39 -13.59
CA ASP A 76 7.22 15.83 -13.72
C ASP A 76 5.85 16.36 -13.27
N ILE A 77 4.77 15.73 -13.74
CA ILE A 77 3.40 16.08 -13.39
C ILE A 77 3.21 16.00 -11.87
N LEU A 78 3.61 14.89 -11.26
CA LEU A 78 3.41 14.64 -9.83
C LEU A 78 4.32 15.51 -8.95
N SER A 79 5.56 15.76 -9.39
CA SER A 79 6.57 16.46 -8.59
C SER A 79 6.49 17.98 -8.69
N ARG A 80 6.32 18.50 -9.90
CA ARG A 80 6.53 19.93 -10.20
C ARG A 80 5.26 20.65 -10.62
N ARG A 81 4.32 19.96 -11.26
CA ARG A 81 3.11 20.59 -11.83
C ARG A 81 1.84 20.35 -11.03
N ASP A 82 1.86 19.44 -10.06
CA ASP A 82 0.73 19.20 -9.15
C ASP A 82 0.43 20.44 -8.31
N GLY A 83 -0.85 20.81 -8.23
CA GLY A 83 -1.29 22.04 -7.59
C GLY A 83 -1.07 23.30 -8.44
N LEU A 84 -0.25 23.25 -9.51
CA LEU A 84 -0.06 24.36 -10.44
C LEU A 84 -0.91 24.17 -11.70
N HIS A 85 -0.60 23.15 -12.50
CA HIS A 85 -1.31 22.82 -13.75
C HIS A 85 -2.38 21.76 -13.52
N PHE A 86 -2.25 20.96 -12.46
CA PHE A 86 -3.14 19.86 -12.13
C PHE A 86 -3.78 20.04 -10.75
N LYS A 87 -4.98 19.49 -10.60
CA LYS A 87 -5.76 19.42 -9.36
C LYS A 87 -6.22 17.99 -9.12
N ARG A 88 -6.66 17.69 -7.90
CA ARG A 88 -7.19 16.38 -7.52
C ARG A 88 -8.64 16.21 -7.94
N GLY A 89 -9.38 17.32 -8.07
CA GLY A 89 -10.72 17.35 -8.63
C GLY A 89 -11.69 16.51 -7.81
N ILE A 90 -12.48 15.69 -8.50
CA ILE A 90 -13.55 14.89 -7.87
C ILE A 90 -13.05 13.94 -6.76
N LYS A 91 -11.77 13.54 -6.78
CA LYS A 91 -11.18 12.66 -5.75
C LYS A 91 -11.19 13.27 -4.35
N VAL A 92 -11.08 14.60 -4.26
CA VAL A 92 -11.13 15.31 -2.98
C VAL A 92 -12.46 15.03 -2.28
N ASP A 93 -13.55 15.00 -3.04
CA ASP A 93 -14.88 14.74 -2.51
C ASP A 93 -15.09 13.28 -2.09
N SER A 94 -14.40 12.34 -2.76
CA SER A 94 -14.36 10.93 -2.34
C SER A 94 -13.76 10.78 -0.94
N PHE A 95 -12.64 11.45 -0.66
CA PHE A 95 -12.03 11.43 0.67
C PHE A 95 -12.81 12.23 1.70
N LYS A 96 -13.41 13.38 1.33
CA LYS A 96 -14.20 14.21 2.25
C LYS A 96 -15.36 13.48 2.91
N GLY A 97 -15.95 12.49 2.25
CA GLY A 97 -17.04 11.71 2.83
C GLY A 97 -16.63 10.78 3.96
N ILE A 98 -15.32 10.50 4.10
CA ILE A 98 -14.78 9.58 5.12
C ILE A 98 -13.83 10.32 6.08
N ILE A 99 -12.84 11.04 5.55
CA ILE A 99 -11.79 11.73 6.32
C ILE A 99 -11.73 13.23 5.98
N PRO A 100 -12.79 14.02 6.26
CA PRO A 100 -12.92 15.41 5.80
C PRO A 100 -11.82 16.37 6.25
N HIS A 101 -11.16 16.10 7.38
CA HIS A 101 -10.12 16.95 7.96
C HIS A 101 -8.69 16.49 7.58
N SER A 102 -8.54 15.34 6.93
CA SER A 102 -7.22 14.89 6.47
C SER A 102 -6.75 15.69 5.24
N PHE A 103 -5.43 15.88 5.12
CA PHE A 103 -4.84 16.51 3.92
C PHE A 103 -5.16 15.75 2.62
N SER A 104 -5.53 14.46 2.73
CA SER A 104 -6.01 13.64 1.60
C SER A 104 -7.32 14.17 1.00
N ALA A 105 -8.14 14.83 1.81
CA ALA A 105 -9.43 15.42 1.46
C ALA A 105 -9.35 16.91 1.07
N MET A 106 -8.16 17.39 0.70
CA MET A 106 -7.90 18.78 0.32
C MET A 106 -7.30 18.86 -1.08
N GLU A 107 -7.33 20.03 -1.71
CA GLU A 107 -6.56 20.33 -2.94
C GLU A 107 -5.13 20.74 -2.60
N THR A 108 -4.16 20.58 -3.50
CA THR A 108 -2.75 20.90 -3.20
C THR A 108 -2.54 22.40 -2.97
N PHE A 109 -3.37 23.25 -3.58
CA PHE A 109 -3.39 24.70 -3.39
C PHE A 109 -4.36 25.15 -2.29
N ASP A 110 -5.01 24.23 -1.58
CA ASP A 110 -5.81 24.58 -0.39
C ASP A 110 -4.86 25.11 0.70
N PRO A 111 -5.11 26.29 1.30
CA PRO A 111 -4.26 26.84 2.37
C PRO A 111 -4.06 25.88 3.55
N ARG A 112 -5.02 24.98 3.80
CA ARG A 112 -4.98 24.01 4.90
C ARG A 112 -4.11 22.78 4.60
N PHE A 113 -3.82 22.51 3.32
CA PHE A 113 -3.12 21.29 2.92
C PHE A 113 -1.71 21.18 3.54
N LYS A 114 -0.90 22.24 3.40
CA LYS A 114 0.48 22.23 3.92
C LYS A 114 0.51 22.15 5.45
N PRO A 115 -0.24 22.98 6.22
CA PRO A 115 -0.29 22.87 7.67
C PRO A 115 -0.70 21.47 8.15
N ASN A 116 -1.77 20.89 7.62
CA ASN A 116 -2.23 19.56 8.05
C ASN A 116 -1.21 18.47 7.74
N ARG A 117 -0.59 18.54 6.57
CA ARG A 117 0.45 17.57 6.19
C ARG A 117 1.73 17.70 7.04
N GLU A 118 2.13 18.94 7.37
CA GLU A 118 3.29 19.19 8.24
C GLU A 118 3.01 18.80 9.70
N MET A 119 1.76 18.93 10.17
CA MET A 119 1.35 18.48 11.50
C MET A 119 1.64 16.98 11.71
N ALA A 120 1.34 16.15 10.70
CA ALA A 120 1.61 14.72 10.76
C ALA A 120 3.09 14.37 10.54
N LYS A 121 3.91 15.24 9.92
CA LYS A 121 5.27 14.90 9.44
C LYS A 121 6.18 14.22 10.46
N GLY A 122 6.09 14.59 11.74
CA GLY A 122 6.89 13.99 12.82
C GLY A 122 6.70 12.48 12.95
N LEU A 123 5.53 11.96 12.59
CA LEU A 123 5.19 10.54 12.67
C LEU A 123 5.95 9.67 11.65
N MET A 124 6.60 10.30 10.67
CA MET A 124 7.44 9.62 9.67
C MET A 124 8.93 9.89 9.87
N ALA A 125 9.30 10.49 11.01
CA ALA A 125 10.70 10.64 11.39
C ALA A 125 11.30 9.26 11.71
N PRO A 126 12.57 8.98 11.34
CA PRO A 126 13.20 7.69 11.61
C PRO A 126 13.18 7.32 13.10
N SER A 127 13.48 8.27 13.99
CA SER A 127 13.43 8.06 15.44
C SER A 127 12.03 7.73 15.95
N TRP A 128 11.00 8.36 15.40
CA TRP A 128 9.62 8.06 15.75
C TRP A 128 9.27 6.62 15.34
N LEU A 129 9.50 6.27 14.08
CA LEU A 129 9.21 4.93 13.55
C LEU A 129 9.96 3.85 14.34
N PHE A 130 11.24 4.09 14.64
CA PHE A 130 12.06 3.24 15.48
C PHE A 130 11.40 2.98 16.84
N ASN A 131 11.13 4.05 17.60
CA ASN A 131 10.64 3.95 18.98
C ASN A 131 9.19 3.46 19.11
N THR A 132 8.34 3.75 18.13
CA THR A 132 6.88 3.54 18.28
C THR A 132 6.34 2.40 17.43
N ASN A 133 6.88 2.16 16.23
CA ASN A 133 6.30 1.20 15.28
C ASN A 133 7.06 -0.12 15.25
N SER A 134 8.39 -0.06 15.24
CA SER A 134 9.26 -1.20 14.96
C SER A 134 9.03 -2.41 15.85
N ARG A 135 8.82 -2.18 17.15
CA ARG A 135 8.52 -3.24 18.12
C ARG A 135 7.25 -4.02 17.77
N TYR A 136 6.19 -3.31 17.36
CA TYR A 136 4.91 -3.93 17.01
C TYR A 136 5.00 -4.65 15.66
N ILE A 137 5.72 -4.06 14.70
CA ILE A 137 5.98 -4.68 13.40
C ILE A 137 6.75 -6.00 13.59
N TYR A 138 7.82 -5.98 14.37
CA TYR A 138 8.64 -7.15 14.63
C TYR A 138 7.87 -8.25 15.35
N ARG A 139 7.13 -7.90 16.41
CA ARG A 139 6.26 -8.84 17.12
C ARG A 139 5.19 -9.44 16.22
N GLY A 140 4.52 -8.62 15.42
CA GLY A 140 3.54 -9.13 14.44
C GLY A 140 4.16 -10.09 13.43
N ALA A 141 5.41 -9.84 12.99
CA ALA A 141 6.10 -10.74 12.08
C ALA A 141 6.47 -12.08 12.76
N LEU A 142 6.87 -12.04 14.02
CA LEU A 142 7.10 -13.24 14.84
C LEU A 142 5.81 -14.06 15.02
N ASP A 143 4.68 -13.41 15.30
CA ASP A 143 3.39 -14.08 15.43
C ASP A 143 3.01 -14.80 14.12
N ILE A 144 3.28 -14.19 12.97
CA ILE A 144 3.08 -14.82 11.66
C ILE A 144 3.99 -16.04 11.47
N VAL A 145 5.28 -15.92 11.81
CA VAL A 145 6.21 -17.06 11.76
C VAL A 145 5.72 -18.19 12.66
N ARG A 146 5.27 -17.88 13.88
CA ARG A 146 4.70 -18.87 14.79
C ARG A 146 3.46 -19.53 14.17
N ILE A 147 2.48 -18.75 13.71
CA ILE A 147 1.25 -19.25 13.07
C ILE A 147 1.56 -20.16 11.86
N TRP A 148 2.60 -19.85 11.09
CA TRP A 148 3.04 -20.65 9.95
C TRP A 148 3.84 -21.89 10.38
N ARG A 149 4.53 -21.87 11.53
CA ARG A 149 5.30 -23.00 12.08
C ARG A 149 4.48 -24.01 12.88
N THR A 150 3.58 -23.58 13.78
CA THR A 150 2.90 -24.49 14.73
C THR A 150 1.90 -25.44 14.06
N ASN A 151 1.75 -25.38 12.73
CA ASN A 151 0.79 -26.19 11.99
C ASN A 151 1.39 -26.97 10.79
N PRO A 152 2.47 -27.77 10.95
CA PRO A 152 3.01 -28.59 9.85
C PRO A 152 2.19 -29.87 9.59
N GLN A 153 1.27 -30.23 10.51
CA GLN A 153 0.50 -31.48 10.49
C GLN A 153 -0.89 -31.34 9.86
N LEU A 154 -1.34 -30.11 9.54
CA LEU A 154 -2.57 -29.86 8.78
C LEU A 154 -2.22 -29.61 7.31
N GLU A 155 -3.19 -29.84 6.42
CA GLU A 155 -3.05 -29.61 4.98
C GLU A 155 -2.32 -28.30 4.63
N PRO A 156 -1.59 -28.25 3.50
CA PRO A 156 -0.89 -27.03 3.07
C PRO A 156 -1.80 -25.80 3.19
N ARG A 157 -1.37 -24.77 3.94
CA ARG A 157 -2.18 -23.55 4.15
C ARG A 157 -2.69 -23.04 2.82
N SER A 158 -3.95 -22.65 2.66
CA SER A 158 -4.35 -22.18 1.33
C SER A 158 -3.76 -20.79 1.04
N SER A 159 -3.67 -20.44 -0.24
CA SER A 159 -3.31 -19.10 -0.70
C SER A 159 -4.14 -17.96 -0.11
N ARG A 160 -5.40 -18.27 0.22
CA ARG A 160 -6.30 -17.31 0.84
C ARG A 160 -5.93 -17.10 2.30
N ASP A 161 -5.50 -18.15 2.99
CA ASP A 161 -5.12 -18.08 4.40
C ASP A 161 -3.84 -17.26 4.58
N VAL A 162 -2.83 -17.47 3.74
CA VAL A 162 -1.59 -16.66 3.74
C VAL A 162 -1.89 -15.17 3.50
N ALA A 163 -2.74 -14.87 2.52
CA ALA A 163 -3.14 -13.48 2.23
C ALA A 163 -3.93 -12.85 3.39
N ASN A 164 -4.76 -13.63 4.08
CA ASN A 164 -5.48 -13.17 5.27
C ASN A 164 -4.53 -12.95 6.44
N ASP A 165 -3.59 -13.86 6.70
CA ASP A 165 -2.57 -13.72 7.76
C ASP A 165 -1.77 -12.42 7.57
N ILE A 166 -1.34 -12.12 6.34
CA ILE A 166 -0.63 -10.87 6.01
C ILE A 166 -1.52 -9.63 6.22
N LYS A 167 -2.82 -9.71 5.91
CA LYS A 167 -3.76 -8.61 6.18
C LYS A 167 -3.98 -8.39 7.67
N SER A 168 -4.07 -9.46 8.45
CA SER A 168 -4.13 -9.41 9.91
C SER A 168 -2.88 -8.74 10.49
N PHE A 169 -1.71 -9.13 10.01
CA PHE A 169 -0.44 -8.52 10.37
C PHE A 169 -0.42 -7.02 10.08
N ALA A 170 -0.70 -6.61 8.84
CA ALA A 170 -0.67 -5.20 8.45
C ALA A 170 -1.71 -4.37 9.22
N PHE A 171 -2.86 -4.95 9.55
CA PHE A 171 -3.87 -4.27 10.34
C PHE A 171 -3.48 -4.12 11.81
N ALA A 172 -3.00 -5.19 12.45
CA ALA A 172 -2.60 -5.16 13.85
C ALA A 172 -1.43 -4.18 14.09
N THR A 173 -0.48 -4.15 13.17
CA THR A 173 0.69 -3.24 13.23
C THR A 173 0.28 -1.79 13.07
N ILE A 174 -0.51 -1.43 12.05
CA ILE A 174 -0.98 -0.05 11.88
C ILE A 174 -1.94 0.38 13.00
N TRP A 175 -2.71 -0.56 13.56
CA TRP A 175 -3.57 -0.30 14.71
C TRP A 175 -2.76 0.09 15.94
N ALA A 176 -1.76 -0.73 16.28
CA ALA A 176 -0.86 -0.46 17.40
C ALA A 176 -0.09 0.87 17.20
N ALA A 177 0.35 1.15 15.97
CA ALA A 177 0.96 2.44 15.62
C ALA A 177 -0.01 3.63 15.79
N ALA A 178 -1.26 3.47 15.37
CA ALA A 178 -2.27 4.51 15.41
C ALA A 178 -2.70 4.84 16.83
N PHE A 179 -2.93 3.81 17.66
CA PHE A 179 -3.59 3.97 18.96
C PHE A 179 -2.68 3.71 20.18
N GLY A 180 -1.53 3.06 20.00
CA GLY A 180 -0.54 2.81 21.05
C GLY A 180 -0.82 1.57 21.89
N PHE A 181 -1.73 0.72 21.45
CA PHE A 181 -2.05 -0.54 22.11
C PHE A 181 -2.43 -1.59 21.06
N PRO A 182 -2.15 -2.87 21.33
CA PRO A 182 -2.53 -3.98 20.45
C PRO A 182 -4.05 -4.12 20.32
N LEU A 183 -4.48 -4.62 19.18
CA LEU A 183 -5.88 -4.91 18.89
C LEU A 183 -6.40 -5.98 19.87
N GLY A 184 -7.47 -5.70 20.61
CA GLY A 184 -7.98 -6.57 21.68
C GLY A 184 -7.87 -6.01 23.10
N GLY A 185 -7.24 -4.85 23.29
CA GLY A 185 -7.46 -4.02 24.48
C GLY A 185 -6.82 -4.47 25.81
N PHE A 186 -5.92 -5.45 25.81
CA PHE A 186 -5.22 -5.90 27.02
C PHE A 186 -3.69 -5.87 26.87
N ASP A 187 -3.03 -5.73 28.02
CA ASP A 187 -1.62 -5.48 28.30
C ASP A 187 -0.61 -6.15 27.33
N GLU A 188 0.59 -5.58 27.20
CA GLU A 188 1.67 -6.10 26.33
C GLU A 188 2.06 -7.55 26.67
N SER A 189 1.75 -8.00 27.90
CA SER A 189 1.92 -9.38 28.39
C SER A 189 0.78 -10.35 28.01
N GLU A 190 -0.42 -9.83 27.74
CA GLU A 190 -1.63 -10.61 27.41
C GLU A 190 -2.00 -10.60 25.92
N SER A 191 -1.46 -9.71 25.11
CA SER A 191 -1.73 -9.74 23.66
C SER A 191 -1.01 -10.88 22.93
N SER A 192 0.14 -11.31 23.46
CA SER A 192 0.68 -12.63 23.13
C SER A 192 -0.34 -13.67 23.54
N LYS A 193 -0.85 -13.59 24.77
CA LYS A 193 -1.90 -14.52 25.23
C LYS A 193 -3.16 -14.46 24.38
N SER A 194 -3.68 -13.37 23.84
CA SER A 194 -4.95 -13.38 23.09
C SER A 194 -4.82 -13.97 21.68
N LEU A 195 -3.69 -13.75 21.00
CA LEU A 195 -3.33 -14.51 19.80
C LEU A 195 -3.00 -15.98 20.14
N ILE A 196 -2.45 -16.23 21.33
CA ILE A 196 -2.15 -17.57 21.87
C ILE A 196 -3.38 -18.28 22.45
N THR A 197 -4.44 -17.61 22.93
CA THR A 197 -5.65 -18.24 23.49
C THR A 197 -6.48 -18.76 22.34
N ILE A 198 -6.41 -18.11 21.17
CA ILE A 198 -6.88 -18.70 19.91
C ILE A 198 -6.07 -19.97 19.58
N ALA A 199 -4.79 -20.04 19.95
CA ALA A 199 -3.90 -21.19 19.71
C ALA A 199 -3.84 -22.26 20.81
N ASP A 200 -4.34 -21.97 22.02
CA ASP A 200 -4.29 -22.86 23.20
C ASP A 200 -5.69 -23.36 23.60
N ASP A 201 -6.77 -22.64 23.27
CA ASP A 201 -8.15 -23.16 23.31
C ASP A 201 -8.44 -24.12 22.11
N GLU A 202 -7.44 -24.27 21.23
CA GLU A 202 -7.38 -25.08 20.00
C GLU A 202 -7.36 -26.60 20.25
N SER A 203 -7.25 -27.06 21.50
CA SER A 203 -7.22 -28.49 21.82
C SER A 203 -8.61 -29.16 21.94
N ARG A 204 -9.72 -28.42 21.76
CA ARG A 204 -11.06 -28.91 22.17
C ARG A 204 -12.23 -28.81 21.18
N THR A 205 -12.10 -28.22 19.99
CA THR A 205 -13.25 -28.02 19.07
C THR A 205 -13.08 -28.64 17.67
N GLN A 206 -14.20 -29.02 17.05
CA GLN A 206 -14.29 -29.69 15.74
C GLN A 206 -13.88 -28.79 14.57
N GLU A 207 -13.39 -29.39 13.49
CA GLU A 207 -12.64 -28.75 12.39
C GLU A 207 -13.44 -27.75 11.51
N SER A 208 -14.75 -27.92 11.39
CA SER A 208 -15.63 -26.94 10.73
C SER A 208 -15.73 -25.63 11.52
N ASP A 209 -15.71 -25.73 12.85
CA ASP A 209 -15.76 -24.57 13.75
C ASP A 209 -14.40 -23.86 13.79
N ARG A 210 -13.29 -24.59 13.62
CA ARG A 210 -11.92 -24.03 13.48
C ARG A 210 -11.79 -23.11 12.26
N ARG A 211 -12.33 -23.52 11.11
CA ARG A 211 -12.32 -22.70 9.88
C ARG A 211 -13.24 -21.48 10.01
N ALA A 212 -14.40 -21.64 10.66
CA ALA A 212 -15.32 -20.55 10.93
C ALA A 212 -14.76 -19.50 11.91
N ALA A 213 -14.09 -19.93 12.99
CA ALA A 213 -13.45 -19.06 13.98
C ALA A 213 -12.27 -18.26 13.40
N ARG A 214 -11.41 -18.90 12.58
CA ARG A 214 -10.36 -18.22 11.80
C ARG A 214 -10.88 -17.14 10.84
N THR A 215 -12.18 -17.16 10.52
CA THR A 215 -12.78 -16.26 9.53
C THR A 215 -13.43 -15.03 10.19
N GLN A 216 -13.60 -14.99 11.51
CA GLN A 216 -14.28 -13.88 12.17
C GLN A 216 -13.29 -12.78 12.56
N TRP A 217 -13.08 -11.86 11.64
CA TRP A 217 -12.28 -10.67 11.86
C TRP A 217 -12.80 -9.84 13.05
N PRO A 218 -11.92 -9.14 13.79
CA PRO A 218 -12.34 -8.20 14.83
C PRO A 218 -13.33 -7.16 14.31
N GLU A 219 -14.25 -6.70 15.16
CA GLU A 219 -15.32 -5.76 14.78
C GLU A 219 -14.74 -4.47 14.17
N GLU A 220 -13.61 -4.02 14.69
CA GLU A 220 -12.86 -2.86 14.23
C GLU A 220 -12.34 -3.05 12.80
N PHE A 221 -11.81 -4.24 12.49
CA PHE A 221 -11.36 -4.57 11.14
C PHE A 221 -12.52 -4.60 10.15
N GLN A 222 -13.64 -5.25 10.52
CA GLN A 222 -14.84 -5.30 9.68
C GLN A 222 -15.37 -3.89 9.40
N SER A 223 -15.43 -3.06 10.45
CA SER A 223 -15.88 -1.67 10.36
C SER A 223 -14.98 -0.84 9.44
N LEU A 224 -13.66 -0.96 9.58
CA LEU A 224 -12.72 -0.26 8.70
C LEU A 224 -12.86 -0.71 7.24
N ASN A 225 -13.03 -2.01 6.98
CA ASN A 225 -13.26 -2.52 5.62
C ASN A 225 -14.54 -1.97 4.99
N ILE A 226 -15.62 -1.84 5.75
CA ILE A 226 -16.88 -1.23 5.27
C ILE A 226 -16.64 0.23 4.84
N LEU A 227 -15.87 0.99 5.63
CA LEU A 227 -15.52 2.38 5.30
C LEU A 227 -14.55 2.47 4.11
N ALA A 228 -13.59 1.54 4.00
CA ALA A 228 -12.67 1.44 2.87
C ALA A 228 -13.39 1.10 1.56
N ASP A 229 -14.34 0.15 1.60
CA ASP A 229 -15.19 -0.20 0.45
C ASP A 229 -16.07 0.98 0.02
N ALA A 230 -16.63 1.73 0.99
CA ALA A 230 -17.36 2.97 0.71
C ALA A 230 -16.47 4.02 0.02
N LEU A 231 -15.24 4.21 0.51
CA LEU A 231 -14.26 5.10 -0.13
C LEU A 231 -13.95 4.62 -1.57
N ALA A 232 -13.63 3.34 -1.75
CA ALA A 232 -13.30 2.75 -3.05
C ALA A 232 -14.42 2.95 -4.07
N LYS A 233 -15.67 2.65 -3.69
CA LYS A 233 -16.85 2.85 -4.54
C LYS A 233 -17.10 4.32 -4.88
N SER A 234 -16.81 5.22 -3.94
CA SER A 234 -16.97 6.66 -4.18
C SER A 234 -16.04 7.20 -5.28
N PHE A 235 -14.89 6.57 -5.57
CA PHE A 235 -14.01 6.98 -6.68
C PHE A 235 -14.61 6.70 -8.05
N TYR A 236 -15.53 5.74 -8.15
CA TYR A 236 -16.23 5.40 -9.39
C TYR A 236 -17.58 6.13 -9.52
N SER A 237 -18.01 6.87 -8.50
CA SER A 237 -19.23 7.64 -8.54
C SER A 237 -19.02 8.96 -9.30
N PRO A 238 -19.93 9.34 -10.22
CA PRO A 238 -19.90 10.67 -10.84
C PRO A 238 -20.21 11.80 -9.84
N PHE A 239 -20.79 11.49 -8.68
CA PHE A 239 -21.11 12.45 -7.61
C PHE A 239 -20.75 11.86 -6.24
N PRO A 240 -19.47 11.90 -5.81
CA PRO A 240 -19.02 11.27 -4.57
C PRO A 240 -19.73 11.80 -3.32
N ARG A 241 -20.03 13.11 -3.25
CA ARG A 241 -20.74 13.71 -2.10
C ARG A 241 -22.14 13.11 -1.93
N LEU A 242 -22.89 13.00 -3.03
CA LEU A 242 -24.22 12.40 -3.01
C LEU A 242 -24.16 10.90 -2.70
N TYR A 243 -23.16 10.20 -3.27
CA TYR A 243 -22.92 8.79 -2.97
C TYR A 243 -22.70 8.58 -1.46
N HIS A 244 -21.84 9.36 -0.83
CA HIS A 244 -21.58 9.27 0.61
C HIS A 244 -22.82 9.61 1.43
N ALA A 245 -23.56 10.66 1.06
CA ALA A 245 -24.81 11.03 1.74
C ALA A 245 -25.82 9.88 1.76
N ILE A 246 -25.99 9.18 0.64
CA ILE A 246 -26.89 8.02 0.53
C ILE A 246 -26.30 6.79 1.25
N ASN A 247 -25.02 6.49 1.02
CA ASN A 247 -24.38 5.31 1.58
C ASN A 247 -24.32 5.36 3.12
N ASN A 248 -24.18 6.56 3.70
CA ASN A 248 -24.21 6.80 5.14
C ASN A 248 -25.58 6.53 5.80
N LEU A 249 -26.67 6.37 5.03
CA LEU A 249 -27.97 5.95 5.58
C LEU A 249 -28.01 4.45 5.90
N ARG A 250 -27.13 3.65 5.29
CA ARG A 250 -27.10 2.18 5.46
C ARG A 250 -26.73 1.82 6.91
N PRO A 251 -27.47 0.91 7.58
CA PRO A 251 -27.19 0.52 8.96
C PRO A 251 -25.75 0.04 9.19
N ALA A 252 -25.20 -0.76 8.27
CA ALA A 252 -23.83 -1.26 8.36
C ALA A 252 -22.78 -0.13 8.38
N VAL A 253 -22.95 0.90 7.55
CA VAL A 253 -22.04 2.04 7.48
C VAL A 253 -22.16 2.91 8.73
N ARG A 254 -23.39 3.13 9.23
CA ARG A 254 -23.62 3.85 10.49
C ARG A 254 -23.00 3.12 11.69
N ASN A 255 -23.11 1.80 11.74
CA ASN A 255 -22.50 1.00 12.79
C ASN A 255 -20.97 1.05 12.70
N ALA A 256 -20.39 0.91 11.50
CA ALA A 256 -18.96 1.07 11.29
C ALA A 256 -18.44 2.44 11.78
N TRP A 257 -19.18 3.53 11.49
CA TRP A 257 -18.86 4.85 12.02
C TRP A 257 -18.88 4.92 13.54
N ARG A 258 -19.86 4.27 14.18
CA ARG A 258 -19.95 4.23 15.65
C ARG A 258 -18.79 3.45 16.25
N THR A 259 -18.48 2.26 15.72
CA THR A 259 -17.39 1.41 16.23
C THR A 259 -16.05 2.13 16.11
N MET A 260 -15.72 2.68 14.94
CA MET A 260 -14.49 3.47 14.77
C MET A 260 -14.49 4.74 15.64
N GLY A 261 -15.66 5.37 15.82
CA GLY A 261 -15.84 6.56 16.65
C GLY A 261 -15.49 6.35 18.13
N LYS A 262 -15.74 5.16 18.69
CA LYS A 262 -15.42 4.83 20.09
C LYS A 262 -13.93 5.01 20.40
N HIS A 263 -13.05 4.70 19.45
CA HIS A 263 -11.60 4.78 19.63
C HIS A 263 -11.01 6.16 19.31
N THR A 264 -11.77 7.02 18.62
CA THR A 264 -11.34 8.39 18.29
C THR A 264 -11.84 9.44 19.29
N SER A 265 -13.01 9.21 19.92
CA SER A 265 -13.70 10.21 20.74
C SER A 265 -13.38 10.13 22.25
N SER A 266 -12.74 9.06 22.72
CA SER A 266 -12.54 8.75 24.14
C SER A 266 -11.24 9.33 24.75
N TYR A 267 -10.70 10.42 24.21
CA TYR A 267 -9.42 10.94 24.67
C TYR A 267 -9.56 11.99 25.78
N ASN A 268 -9.02 11.67 26.96
CA ASN A 268 -8.68 12.67 27.98
C ASN A 268 -7.31 13.27 27.63
N ILE A 269 -7.27 14.60 27.45
CA ILE A 269 -6.08 15.39 27.08
C ILE A 269 -4.95 15.30 28.15
N HIS A 270 -5.21 14.68 29.30
CA HIS A 270 -4.32 14.61 30.46
C HIS A 270 -3.34 13.41 30.47
N THR A 271 -2.83 12.96 29.32
CA THR A 271 -1.73 11.97 29.34
C THR A 271 -0.38 12.67 29.38
N ASP A 272 0.47 12.20 30.30
CA ASP A 272 1.82 12.69 30.59
C ASP A 272 2.61 13.02 29.30
N PRO A 273 3.18 14.24 29.17
CA PRO A 273 4.01 14.65 28.04
C PRO A 273 5.14 13.67 27.68
N ASN A 274 5.56 12.81 28.62
CA ASN A 274 6.66 11.87 28.44
C ASN A 274 6.25 10.50 27.85
N THR A 275 4.95 10.22 27.65
CA THR A 275 4.45 8.93 27.12
C THR A 275 3.72 9.12 25.78
N VAL A 276 4.42 9.65 24.77
CA VAL A 276 3.86 9.71 23.41
C VAL A 276 4.05 8.36 22.71
N SER A 277 3.15 7.40 23.00
CA SER A 277 3.23 6.02 22.49
C SER A 277 2.46 5.74 21.19
N SER A 278 1.78 6.74 20.60
CA SER A 278 0.92 6.53 19.42
C SER A 278 0.76 7.73 18.50
N ALA A 279 0.42 7.47 17.23
CA ALA A 279 0.16 8.52 16.24
C ALA A 279 -1.02 9.41 16.65
N ARG A 280 -2.11 8.84 17.18
CA ARG A 280 -3.26 9.60 17.68
C ARG A 280 -2.83 10.62 18.73
N ASN A 281 -2.08 10.19 19.74
CA ASN A 281 -1.66 11.05 20.85
C ASN A 281 -0.74 12.17 20.34
N ALA A 282 0.22 11.83 19.48
CA ALA A 282 1.12 12.80 18.87
C ALA A 282 0.39 13.85 18.02
N LEU A 283 -0.59 13.44 17.20
CA LEU A 283 -1.41 14.37 16.40
C LEU A 283 -2.23 15.30 17.30
N TYR A 284 -2.87 14.76 18.34
CA TYR A 284 -3.70 15.56 19.24
C TYR A 284 -2.86 16.56 20.04
N GLN A 285 -1.71 16.15 20.57
CA GLN A 285 -0.80 17.05 21.28
C GLN A 285 -0.22 18.14 20.37
N GLN A 286 0.14 17.79 19.12
CA GLN A 286 0.63 18.75 18.15
C GLN A 286 -0.46 19.76 17.78
N GLU A 287 -1.67 19.29 17.51
CA GLU A 287 -2.82 20.13 17.20
C GLU A 287 -3.17 21.07 18.35
N HIS A 288 -3.18 20.58 19.60
CA HIS A 288 -3.44 21.39 20.78
C HIS A 288 -2.46 22.56 20.89
N ARG A 289 -1.16 22.27 20.75
CA ARG A 289 -0.09 23.29 20.77
C ARG A 289 -0.26 24.35 19.68
N ILE A 290 -0.67 23.94 18.47
CA ILE A 290 -0.90 24.88 17.36
C ILE A 290 -2.17 25.72 17.63
N ALA A 291 -3.26 25.07 18.05
CA ALA A 291 -4.53 25.72 18.32
C ALA A 291 -4.43 26.80 19.41
N GLU A 292 -3.71 26.50 20.52
CA GLU A 292 -3.43 27.46 21.59
C GLU A 292 -2.59 28.64 21.09
N LYS A 293 -1.53 28.37 20.32
CA LYS A 293 -0.64 29.41 19.78
C LYS A 293 -1.36 30.35 18.81
N GLU A 294 -2.28 29.82 18.02
CA GLU A 294 -3.02 30.57 16.99
C GLU A 294 -4.35 31.14 17.50
N GLY A 295 -4.77 30.83 18.73
CA GLY A 295 -6.06 31.21 19.28
C GLY A 295 -7.25 30.65 18.50
N ARG A 296 -7.06 29.50 17.81
CA ARG A 296 -8.09 28.87 16.98
C ARG A 296 -8.70 27.65 17.68
N LYS A 297 -9.85 27.21 17.17
CA LYS A 297 -10.50 25.99 17.64
C LYS A 297 -9.64 24.76 17.29
N PHE A 298 -9.57 23.83 18.24
CA PHE A 298 -8.98 22.49 18.07
C PHE A 298 -9.71 21.71 16.96
N ASP A 299 -8.97 21.29 15.94
CA ASP A 299 -9.44 20.52 14.78
C ASP A 299 -8.35 19.52 14.32
N PRO A 300 -8.19 18.38 15.03
CA PRO A 300 -7.08 17.47 14.78
C PRO A 300 -7.26 16.70 13.47
N GLU A 301 -6.14 16.29 12.88
CA GLU A 301 -6.18 15.34 11.80
C GLU A 301 -6.77 14.01 12.28
N ASP A 302 -7.65 13.45 11.46
CA ASP A 302 -8.36 12.23 11.76
C ASP A 302 -7.40 11.03 11.80
N PRO A 303 -7.18 10.38 12.96
CA PRO A 303 -6.30 9.22 13.07
C PRO A 303 -6.79 8.01 12.25
N ARG A 304 -8.06 8.00 11.82
CA ARG A 304 -8.59 6.96 10.91
C ARG A 304 -7.97 7.05 9.52
N SER A 305 -7.44 8.21 9.12
CA SER A 305 -6.70 8.37 7.86
C SER A 305 -5.46 7.46 7.83
N TYR A 306 -4.82 7.27 8.99
CA TYR A 306 -3.68 6.38 9.20
C TYR A 306 -4.04 4.93 8.91
N LEU A 307 -5.14 4.47 9.52
CA LEU A 307 -5.63 3.10 9.36
C LEU A 307 -6.06 2.86 7.91
N LEU A 308 -6.91 3.74 7.37
CA LEU A 308 -7.49 3.59 6.04
C LEU A 308 -6.43 3.54 4.92
N ALA A 309 -5.33 4.26 5.10
CA ALA A 309 -4.23 4.29 4.14
C ALA A 309 -3.23 3.13 4.33
N GLY A 310 -2.92 2.77 5.58
CA GLY A 310 -1.77 1.92 5.90
C GLY A 310 -1.99 0.43 5.68
N TYR A 311 -3.10 -0.15 6.17
CA TYR A 311 -3.17 -1.63 6.23
C TYR A 311 -3.27 -2.30 4.86
N ASP A 312 -4.20 -1.86 4.00
CA ASP A 312 -4.52 -2.57 2.75
C ASP A 312 -3.38 -2.39 1.72
N THR A 313 -2.71 -1.24 1.75
CA THR A 313 -1.57 -0.96 0.86
C THR A 313 -0.33 -1.76 1.27
N THR A 314 0.05 -1.76 2.55
CA THR A 314 1.20 -2.57 3.00
C THR A 314 0.92 -4.06 2.86
N ALA A 315 -0.28 -4.54 3.23
CA ALA A 315 -0.66 -5.93 3.04
C ALA A 315 -0.54 -6.34 1.57
N GLY A 316 -1.07 -5.52 0.64
CA GLY A 316 -0.94 -5.75 -0.79
C GLY A 316 0.51 -5.83 -1.25
N ALA A 317 1.39 -4.95 -0.76
CA ALA A 317 2.81 -4.93 -1.11
C ALA A 317 3.54 -6.19 -0.61
N ILE A 318 3.30 -6.61 0.62
CA ILE A 318 3.88 -7.85 1.18
C ILE A 318 3.36 -9.06 0.42
N ILE A 319 2.07 -9.11 0.09
CA ILE A 319 1.50 -10.20 -0.72
C ILE A 319 2.18 -10.27 -2.09
N TRP A 320 2.45 -9.14 -2.74
CA TRP A 320 3.22 -9.10 -3.98
C TRP A 320 4.64 -9.60 -3.81
N CYS A 321 5.33 -9.20 -2.74
CA CYS A 321 6.67 -9.70 -2.42
C CYS A 321 6.67 -11.22 -2.29
N VAL A 322 5.75 -11.77 -1.49
CA VAL A 322 5.55 -13.20 -1.31
C VAL A 322 5.27 -13.89 -2.66
N ARG A 323 4.42 -13.31 -3.51
CA ARG A 323 4.13 -13.84 -4.85
C ARG A 323 5.38 -13.91 -5.74
N HIS A 324 6.24 -12.90 -5.71
CA HIS A 324 7.49 -12.87 -6.47
C HIS A 324 8.54 -13.85 -5.91
N LEU A 325 8.60 -14.04 -4.59
CA LEU A 325 9.46 -15.08 -3.98
C LEU A 325 9.07 -16.50 -4.45
N PHE A 326 7.79 -16.74 -4.77
CA PHE A 326 7.36 -18.01 -5.36
C PHE A 326 7.61 -18.14 -6.86
N ALA A 327 7.51 -17.03 -7.59
CA ALA A 327 7.85 -17.02 -9.01
C ALA A 327 9.37 -17.17 -9.24
N HIS A 328 10.17 -16.74 -8.27
CA HIS A 328 11.63 -16.73 -8.32
C HIS A 328 12.22 -17.32 -7.01
N PRO A 329 12.09 -18.65 -6.79
CA PRO A 329 12.45 -19.29 -5.53
C PRO A 329 13.94 -19.17 -5.17
N ASP A 330 14.81 -18.96 -6.15
CA ASP A 330 16.25 -18.71 -5.95
C ASP A 330 16.50 -17.45 -5.09
N TRP A 331 15.62 -16.45 -5.17
CA TRP A 331 15.76 -15.22 -4.40
C TRP A 331 15.61 -15.43 -2.90
N GLN A 332 14.83 -16.41 -2.46
CA GLN A 332 14.71 -16.71 -1.03
C GLN A 332 16.08 -17.11 -0.45
N ASP A 333 16.79 -18.01 -1.12
CA ASP A 333 18.09 -18.50 -0.66
C ASP A 333 19.18 -17.43 -0.79
N ARG A 334 19.12 -16.59 -1.83
CA ARG A 334 20.03 -15.46 -2.01
C ARG A 334 19.85 -14.39 -0.93
N ILE A 335 18.60 -13.98 -0.67
CA ILE A 335 18.27 -13.00 0.37
C ILE A 335 18.62 -13.56 1.75
N ARG A 336 18.33 -14.82 2.04
CA ARG A 336 18.68 -15.44 3.32
C ARG A 336 20.19 -15.42 3.59
N LYS A 337 21.00 -15.77 2.58
CA LYS A 337 22.47 -15.67 2.68
C LYS A 337 22.93 -14.22 2.91
N ASP A 338 22.33 -13.27 2.21
CA ASP A 338 22.63 -11.84 2.40
C ASP A 338 22.25 -11.36 3.81
N LEU A 339 21.11 -11.79 4.35
CA LEU A 339 20.69 -11.50 5.73
C LEU A 339 21.68 -12.06 6.75
N TYR A 340 22.13 -13.31 6.60
CA TYR A 340 23.13 -13.91 7.49
C TYR A 340 24.48 -13.16 7.43
N ALA A 341 24.89 -12.70 6.25
CA ALA A 341 26.09 -11.88 6.09
C ALA A 341 25.93 -10.46 6.66
N THR A 342 24.72 -9.89 6.57
CA THR A 342 24.38 -8.56 7.09
C THR A 342 24.32 -8.55 8.62
N TYR A 343 23.81 -9.62 9.23
CA TYR A 343 23.65 -9.77 10.68
C TYR A 343 24.47 -10.96 11.22
N PRO A 344 25.81 -10.91 11.13
CA PRO A 344 26.65 -12.05 11.48
C PRO A 344 26.56 -12.40 12.95
N LYS A 345 26.38 -11.41 13.84
CA LYS A 345 26.21 -11.65 15.29
C LYS A 345 24.97 -12.50 15.56
N ALA A 346 23.82 -12.11 15.01
CA ALA A 346 22.58 -12.87 15.16
C ALA A 346 22.71 -14.29 14.59
N HIS A 347 23.36 -14.42 13.43
CA HIS A 347 23.61 -15.73 12.81
C HIS A 347 24.54 -16.63 13.66
N HIS A 348 25.63 -16.08 14.21
CA HIS A 348 26.55 -16.82 15.07
C HIS A 348 25.92 -17.23 16.40
N GLU A 349 25.01 -16.42 16.94
CA GLU A 349 24.28 -16.66 18.18
C GLU A 349 23.02 -17.52 17.97
N ASP A 350 22.81 -18.04 16.75
CA ASP A 350 21.66 -18.88 16.38
C ASP A 350 20.30 -18.24 16.70
N ARG A 351 20.21 -16.92 16.53
CA ARG A 351 19.01 -16.13 16.83
C ARG A 351 18.60 -15.27 15.64
N LEU A 352 17.34 -14.83 15.68
CA LEU A 352 16.85 -13.79 14.78
C LEU A 352 17.52 -12.43 15.11
N PRO A 353 17.88 -11.61 14.09
CA PRO A 353 18.26 -10.22 14.33
C PRO A 353 17.05 -9.45 14.87
N ASP A 354 17.25 -8.66 15.92
CA ASP A 354 16.17 -7.88 16.49
C ASP A 354 15.77 -6.69 15.59
N TYR A 355 14.65 -6.03 15.91
CA TYR A 355 14.16 -4.90 15.11
C TYR A 355 15.14 -3.71 15.07
N ALA A 356 16.03 -3.59 16.05
CA ALA A 356 17.02 -2.52 16.10
C ALA A 356 18.20 -2.84 15.19
N GLU A 357 18.68 -4.08 15.19
CA GLU A 357 19.67 -4.59 14.25
C GLU A 357 19.18 -4.46 12.80
N ILE A 358 17.94 -4.89 12.50
CA ILE A 358 17.34 -4.82 11.15
C ILE A 358 17.24 -3.38 10.63
N GLN A 359 17.12 -2.39 11.52
CA GLN A 359 17.05 -0.99 11.14
C GLN A 359 18.40 -0.30 11.06
N ALA A 360 19.34 -0.70 11.92
CA ALA A 360 20.67 -0.14 11.97
C ALA A 360 21.46 -0.45 10.70
N GLU A 361 21.35 -1.67 10.19
CA GLU A 361 22.03 -2.13 8.98
C GLU A 361 21.03 -2.69 7.97
N ARG A 362 21.18 -2.35 6.68
CA ARG A 362 20.21 -2.76 5.66
C ARG A 362 20.79 -3.82 4.73
N SER A 363 20.06 -4.92 4.59
CA SER A 363 20.34 -5.93 3.54
C SER A 363 20.09 -5.30 2.16
N SER A 364 21.17 -5.13 1.40
CA SER A 364 21.12 -4.55 0.05
C SER A 364 20.33 -5.43 -0.91
N LEU A 365 20.41 -6.75 -0.75
CA LEU A 365 19.71 -7.69 -1.62
C LEU A 365 18.20 -7.72 -1.33
N LEU A 366 17.80 -7.62 -0.06
CA LEU A 366 16.40 -7.49 0.34
C LEU A 366 15.81 -6.16 -0.17
N ASP A 367 16.52 -5.04 -0.01
CA ASP A 367 16.06 -3.74 -0.50
C ASP A 367 15.89 -3.72 -2.02
N ALA A 368 16.86 -4.27 -2.76
CA ALA A 368 16.77 -4.40 -4.21
C ALA A 368 15.59 -5.26 -4.66
N PHE A 369 15.34 -6.38 -3.96
CA PHE A 369 14.16 -7.23 -4.19
C PHE A 369 12.86 -6.46 -3.98
N ILE A 370 12.72 -5.75 -2.86
CA ILE A 370 11.52 -4.96 -2.54
C ILE A 370 11.28 -3.88 -3.59
N GLU A 371 12.30 -3.13 -4.00
CA GLU A 371 12.14 -2.11 -5.05
C GLU A 371 11.66 -2.72 -6.36
N GLU A 372 12.24 -3.84 -6.80
CA GLU A 372 11.86 -4.43 -8.08
C GLU A 372 10.43 -4.98 -8.07
N VAL A 373 10.00 -5.57 -6.95
CA VAL A 373 8.60 -5.95 -6.75
C VAL A 373 7.71 -4.72 -6.84
N LEU A 374 7.99 -3.65 -6.09
CA LEU A 374 7.13 -2.46 -6.09
C LEU A 374 7.11 -1.74 -7.45
N ARG A 375 8.19 -1.83 -8.24
CA ARG A 375 8.26 -1.29 -9.61
C ARG A 375 7.28 -2.02 -10.53
N LEU A 376 7.25 -3.35 -10.47
CA LEU A 376 6.45 -4.21 -11.34
C LEU A 376 5.02 -4.40 -10.86
N THR A 377 4.81 -4.40 -9.55
CA THR A 377 3.59 -4.84 -8.86
C THR A 377 3.22 -3.99 -7.64
N THR A 378 3.24 -2.65 -7.76
CA THR A 378 2.71 -1.78 -6.68
C THR A 378 1.20 -1.99 -6.45
N PRO A 379 0.73 -1.94 -5.18
CA PRO A 379 -0.70 -2.01 -4.84
C PRO A 379 -1.57 -0.97 -5.54
N VAL A 380 -1.06 0.26 -5.72
CA VAL A 380 -1.77 1.37 -6.38
C VAL A 380 -1.14 1.63 -7.75
N ILE A 381 -1.85 1.27 -8.82
CA ILE A 381 -1.30 1.26 -10.17
C ILE A 381 -1.32 2.60 -10.89
N THR A 382 -2.29 3.46 -10.55
CA THR A 382 -2.58 4.68 -11.30
C THR A 382 -3.14 5.73 -10.34
N VAL A 383 -2.63 6.95 -10.44
CA VAL A 383 -3.28 8.13 -9.83
C VAL A 383 -4.05 8.89 -10.89
N MET A 384 -5.19 9.46 -10.51
CA MET A 384 -5.96 10.33 -11.40
C MET A 384 -5.92 11.76 -10.87
N LEU A 385 -5.69 12.67 -11.80
CA LEU A 385 -5.64 14.12 -11.67
C LEU A 385 -6.64 14.73 -12.65
N GLU A 386 -6.86 16.03 -12.53
CA GLU A 386 -7.54 16.84 -13.53
C GLU A 386 -6.68 18.05 -13.91
N THR A 387 -6.69 18.45 -15.18
CA THR A 387 -6.07 19.72 -15.58
C THR A 387 -6.84 20.91 -14.98
N ARG A 388 -6.13 21.93 -14.49
CA ARG A 388 -6.71 23.17 -13.94
C ARG A 388 -7.04 24.17 -15.05
N TYR A 389 -6.20 24.22 -16.06
CA TYR A 389 -6.31 25.04 -17.27
C TYR A 389 -5.73 24.27 -18.44
N ASP A 390 -5.87 24.83 -19.64
CA ASP A 390 -5.28 24.28 -20.85
C ASP A 390 -3.75 24.17 -20.71
N THR A 391 -3.23 22.96 -20.87
CA THR A 391 -1.80 22.67 -20.67
C THR A 391 -1.28 21.78 -21.78
N LYS A 392 0.04 21.62 -21.87
CA LYS A 392 0.65 20.60 -22.71
C LYS A 392 1.04 19.36 -21.91
N VAL A 393 0.87 18.19 -22.48
CA VAL A 393 1.38 16.91 -21.96
C VAL A 393 2.00 16.17 -23.13
N LEU A 394 3.28 15.83 -23.05
CA LEU A 394 4.03 15.18 -24.15
C LEU A 394 3.86 15.91 -25.49
N GLY A 395 3.82 17.25 -25.47
CA GLY A 395 3.63 18.11 -26.65
C GLY A 395 2.18 18.32 -27.09
N TYR A 396 1.23 17.50 -26.64
CA TYR A 396 -0.18 17.61 -26.99
C TYR A 396 -0.92 18.64 -26.14
N HIS A 397 -1.83 19.39 -26.76
CA HIS A 397 -2.71 20.31 -26.05
C HIS A 397 -3.83 19.56 -25.33
N ILE A 398 -3.88 19.71 -24.00
CA ILE A 398 -4.86 19.11 -23.11
C ILE A 398 -5.74 20.21 -22.52
N PRO A 399 -7.05 20.26 -22.84
CA PRO A 399 -7.95 21.28 -22.32
C PRO A 399 -8.10 21.24 -20.81
N ALA A 400 -8.55 22.33 -20.19
CA ALA A 400 -8.91 22.42 -18.79
C ALA A 400 -9.99 21.40 -18.38
N ASN A 401 -9.95 20.96 -17.13
CA ASN A 401 -10.87 19.98 -16.54
C ASN A 401 -10.88 18.62 -17.28
N THR A 402 -9.73 18.22 -17.83
CA THR A 402 -9.52 16.91 -18.45
C THR A 402 -8.97 15.95 -17.42
N LYS A 403 -9.56 14.76 -17.30
CA LYS A 403 -9.08 13.69 -16.40
C LYS A 403 -7.79 13.09 -16.95
N VAL A 404 -6.78 12.98 -16.10
CA VAL A 404 -5.44 12.50 -16.43
C VAL A 404 -5.07 11.35 -15.49
N PHE A 405 -4.94 10.16 -16.04
CA PHE A 405 -4.51 8.94 -15.35
C PHE A 405 -3.01 8.79 -15.55
N CYS A 406 -2.25 8.84 -14.46
CA CYS A 406 -0.80 8.67 -14.45
C CYS A 406 -0.48 7.28 -13.90
N ASN A 407 0.05 6.40 -14.74
CA ASN A 407 0.47 5.08 -14.30
C ASN A 407 1.72 5.18 -13.41
N LEU A 408 1.62 4.60 -12.22
CA LEU A 408 2.68 4.53 -11.21
C LEU A 408 3.52 3.25 -11.35
N CYS A 409 2.93 2.22 -11.97
CA CYS A 409 3.52 0.89 -12.10
C CYS A 409 3.85 0.60 -13.55
N GLN A 410 4.95 -0.12 -13.79
CA GLN A 410 5.43 -0.46 -15.14
C GLN A 410 5.57 0.77 -16.06
N SER A 411 5.66 1.98 -15.46
CA SER A 411 5.90 3.24 -16.15
C SER A 411 7.37 3.28 -16.56
N SER A 412 7.65 2.59 -17.65
CA SER A 412 8.92 2.58 -18.39
C SER A 412 8.74 1.96 -19.77
N GLN A 413 7.58 1.37 -20.07
CA GLN A 413 7.26 0.84 -21.40
C GLN A 413 7.12 1.90 -22.50
N ALA A 414 7.13 3.19 -22.15
CA ALA A 414 6.86 4.24 -23.10
C ALA A 414 8.12 4.98 -23.52
N TYR A 415 8.59 4.64 -24.73
CA TYR A 415 9.57 5.34 -25.57
C TYR A 415 10.93 5.65 -24.94
N VAL A 416 11.84 4.72 -25.25
CA VAL A 416 13.25 4.54 -24.90
C VAL A 416 14.20 5.67 -25.38
N GLY A 417 13.70 6.75 -25.98
CA GLY A 417 14.53 7.70 -26.72
C GLY A 417 15.43 8.64 -25.91
N HIS A 418 15.18 8.85 -24.60
CA HIS A 418 15.84 9.95 -23.87
C HIS A 418 16.25 9.66 -22.42
N MET A 419 16.35 8.41 -21.96
CA MET A 419 16.84 8.10 -20.59
C MET A 419 18.26 8.67 -20.35
N LYS A 420 18.50 9.24 -19.15
CA LYS A 420 19.82 9.80 -18.76
C LYS A 420 20.88 8.73 -18.44
N LYS A 421 20.46 7.48 -18.25
CA LYS A 421 21.33 6.30 -18.12
C LYS A 421 20.96 5.34 -19.24
N GLU A 422 21.89 5.10 -20.16
CA GLU A 422 21.76 4.15 -21.28
C GLU A 422 21.50 2.71 -20.79
N SER A 423 21.78 2.38 -19.52
CA SER A 423 21.65 1.03 -18.99
C SER A 423 20.23 0.46 -18.97
N TRP A 424 19.19 1.31 -18.81
CA TRP A 424 17.79 0.86 -18.75
C TRP A 424 17.12 0.75 -20.12
N VAL A 425 17.74 1.33 -21.15
CA VAL A 425 17.26 1.32 -22.54
C VAL A 425 17.27 -0.10 -23.11
N HIS A 426 18.14 -0.98 -22.57
CA HIS A 426 18.36 -2.34 -23.06
C HIS A 426 17.91 -3.45 -22.09
N ASP A 427 17.30 -3.10 -20.94
CA ASP A 427 17.19 -4.01 -19.78
C ASP A 427 15.77 -4.57 -19.55
N GLU A 428 15.04 -4.84 -20.65
CA GLU A 428 13.69 -5.43 -20.73
C GLU A 428 12.82 -5.12 -19.48
N PRO A 429 12.14 -3.95 -19.45
CA PRO A 429 11.52 -3.43 -18.23
C PRO A 429 10.43 -4.34 -17.64
N GLU A 430 9.92 -5.30 -18.39
CA GLU A 430 8.95 -6.30 -17.96
C GLU A 430 9.57 -7.40 -17.10
N LEU A 431 10.89 -7.65 -17.23
CA LEU A 431 11.57 -8.72 -16.52
C LEU A 431 11.83 -8.34 -15.06
N PHE A 432 11.58 -9.31 -14.17
CA PHE A 432 11.95 -9.22 -12.77
C PHE A 432 13.47 -9.42 -12.62
N LYS A 433 14.18 -8.32 -12.38
CA LYS A 433 15.64 -8.31 -12.23
C LYS A 433 16.07 -7.37 -11.10
N PRO A 434 15.97 -7.78 -9.83
CA PRO A 434 16.34 -6.91 -8.72
C PRO A 434 17.79 -6.41 -8.74
N GLU A 435 18.71 -7.11 -9.40
CA GLU A 435 20.11 -6.71 -9.53
C GLU A 435 20.30 -5.32 -10.14
N ARG A 436 19.31 -4.81 -10.89
CA ARG A 436 19.36 -3.46 -11.47
C ARG A 436 19.35 -2.34 -10.44
N TRP A 437 18.98 -2.65 -9.19
CA TRP A 437 19.00 -1.74 -8.05
C TRP A 437 20.31 -1.81 -7.26
N LEU A 438 21.24 -2.67 -7.68
CA LEU A 438 22.52 -2.87 -7.03
C LEU A 438 23.62 -2.15 -7.81
N VAL A 439 24.43 -1.37 -7.11
CA VAL A 439 25.58 -0.66 -7.63
C VAL A 439 26.84 -1.08 -6.88
N LYS A 440 28.00 -0.93 -7.50
CA LYS A 440 29.29 -1.08 -6.83
C LYS A 440 29.66 0.24 -6.17
N ASP A 441 30.00 0.20 -4.89
CA ASP A 441 30.59 1.35 -4.20
C ASP A 441 32.10 1.49 -4.53
N ALA A 442 32.75 2.48 -3.92
CA ALA A 442 34.18 2.75 -4.15
C ALA A 442 35.09 1.58 -3.72
N ASP A 443 34.61 0.69 -2.84
CA ASP A 443 35.33 -0.49 -2.34
C ASP A 443 34.94 -1.77 -3.10
N ASP A 444 34.28 -1.64 -4.26
CA ASP A 444 33.70 -2.73 -5.07
C ASP A 444 32.67 -3.61 -4.31
N LYS A 445 32.10 -3.08 -3.21
CA LYS A 445 31.01 -3.75 -2.50
C LYS A 445 29.70 -3.44 -3.18
N THR A 446 28.89 -4.47 -3.32
CA THR A 446 27.55 -4.36 -3.88
C THR A 446 26.63 -3.69 -2.85
N ARG A 447 26.03 -2.55 -3.21
CA ARG A 447 25.08 -1.82 -2.38
C ARG A 447 23.80 -1.51 -3.14
N PHE A 448 22.71 -1.44 -2.41
CA PHE A 448 21.45 -0.93 -2.92
C PHE A 448 21.52 0.58 -3.22
N ASP A 449 21.05 0.99 -4.40
CA ASP A 449 20.85 2.39 -4.78
C ASP A 449 19.38 2.63 -5.20
N PRO A 450 18.57 3.35 -4.39
CA PRO A 450 17.19 3.66 -4.75
C PRO A 450 17.05 4.59 -5.97
N ALA A 451 18.13 5.27 -6.39
CA ALA A 451 18.16 6.09 -7.59
C ALA A 451 18.68 5.33 -8.83
N ALA A 452 18.91 4.02 -8.72
CA ALA A 452 19.37 3.20 -9.83
C ALA A 452 18.31 3.10 -10.94
N GLY A 453 17.02 3.12 -10.59
CA GLY A 453 15.91 2.90 -11.52
C GLY A 453 14.70 3.83 -11.37
N PRO A 454 13.76 3.78 -12.33
CA PRO A 454 12.50 4.51 -12.24
C PRO A 454 11.58 3.89 -11.19
N MET A 455 11.24 4.67 -10.16
CA MET A 455 10.26 4.29 -9.14
C MET A 455 9.18 5.37 -8.99
N LEU A 456 7.92 4.95 -9.11
CA LEU A 456 6.73 5.78 -8.84
C LEU A 456 5.69 5.04 -7.97
N GLY A 457 6.02 3.87 -7.41
CA GLY A 457 5.10 3.06 -6.61
C GLY A 457 4.53 3.80 -5.39
N PHE A 458 5.25 4.80 -4.89
CA PHE A 458 4.83 5.69 -3.81
C PHE A 458 4.39 7.08 -4.31
N SER A 459 4.11 7.27 -5.60
CA SER A 459 3.88 8.59 -6.22
C SER A 459 5.10 9.53 -6.03
N ALA A 460 4.96 10.82 -6.32
CA ALA A 460 6.02 11.81 -6.17
C ALA A 460 5.48 13.19 -5.78
N GLY A 461 6.38 14.11 -5.40
CA GLY A 461 6.08 15.50 -5.08
C GLY A 461 5.38 15.74 -3.74
N ASN A 462 4.66 16.87 -3.66
CA ASN A 462 3.91 17.29 -2.45
C ASN A 462 2.88 16.25 -1.98
N ARG A 463 2.46 15.37 -2.90
CA ARG A 463 1.45 14.33 -2.73
C ARG A 463 2.03 12.93 -2.91
N GLY A 464 3.36 12.81 -2.82
CA GLY A 464 4.01 11.52 -2.62
C GLY A 464 3.48 10.86 -1.35
N CYS A 465 3.53 9.52 -1.31
CA CYS A 465 3.01 8.73 -0.22
C CYS A 465 3.63 9.19 1.09
N TRP A 466 2.77 9.68 1.97
CA TRP A 466 3.18 10.20 3.26
C TRP A 466 3.75 9.08 4.15
N GLY A 467 3.15 7.88 4.08
CA GLY A 467 3.55 6.68 4.83
C GLY A 467 4.69 5.86 4.23
N GLN A 468 5.42 6.36 3.20
CA GLN A 468 6.42 5.58 2.48
C GLN A 468 7.47 4.94 3.40
N ARG A 469 7.98 5.68 4.38
CA ARG A 469 9.00 5.18 5.32
C ARG A 469 8.47 4.06 6.21
N LEU A 470 7.24 4.19 6.71
CA LEU A 470 6.58 3.17 7.51
C LEU A 470 6.32 1.91 6.66
N ALA A 471 5.81 2.06 5.43
CA ALA A 471 5.58 0.93 4.54
C ALA A 471 6.85 0.12 4.27
N TYR A 472 7.96 0.78 3.94
CA TYR A 472 9.23 0.07 3.77
C TYR A 472 9.73 -0.58 5.05
N LEU A 473 9.55 0.05 6.21
CA LEU A 473 9.91 -0.54 7.51
C LEU A 473 9.12 -1.82 7.77
N GLU A 474 7.80 -1.77 7.56
CA GLU A 474 6.90 -2.92 7.69
C GLU A 474 7.30 -4.07 6.76
N ILE A 475 7.47 -3.79 5.47
CA ILE A 475 7.85 -4.79 4.46
C ILE A 475 9.21 -5.41 4.79
N ARG A 476 10.21 -4.59 5.14
CA ARG A 476 11.56 -5.08 5.46
C ARG A 476 11.57 -5.99 6.68
N ILE A 477 11.01 -5.53 7.79
CA ILE A 477 10.99 -6.33 9.02
C ILE A 477 10.23 -7.63 8.77
N PHE A 478 9.06 -7.56 8.14
CA PHE A 478 8.28 -8.77 7.83
C PHE A 478 9.08 -9.77 6.99
N LEU A 479 9.66 -9.33 5.87
CA LEU A 479 10.41 -10.21 4.97
C LEU A 479 11.72 -10.71 5.59
N ALA A 480 12.44 -9.88 6.34
CA ALA A 480 13.64 -10.30 7.04
C ALA A 480 13.33 -11.42 8.04
N VAL A 481 12.29 -11.24 8.86
CA VAL A 481 11.86 -12.22 9.86
C VAL A 481 11.39 -13.51 9.20
N VAL A 482 10.51 -13.40 8.20
CA VAL A 482 9.97 -14.58 7.50
C VAL A 482 11.06 -15.33 6.73
N LEU A 483 11.94 -14.66 6.00
CA LEU A 483 12.97 -15.32 5.19
C LEU A 483 14.12 -15.86 6.03
N TRP A 484 14.40 -15.28 7.20
CA TRP A 484 15.35 -15.82 8.15
C TRP A 484 14.88 -17.16 8.71
N GLU A 485 13.60 -17.24 9.10
CA GLU A 485 13.04 -18.38 9.83
C GLU A 485 12.41 -19.44 8.92
N LEU A 486 11.91 -19.07 7.74
CA LEU A 486 11.10 -19.92 6.88
C LEU A 486 11.63 -19.96 5.45
N LYS A 487 11.44 -21.12 4.82
CA LYS A 487 11.45 -21.27 3.36
C LYS A 487 10.01 -21.46 2.91
N LEU A 488 9.58 -20.65 1.95
CA LEU A 488 8.23 -20.68 1.43
C LEU A 488 8.23 -21.53 0.14
N GLU A 489 7.38 -22.55 0.10
CA GLU A 489 7.17 -23.39 -1.09
C GLU A 489 5.85 -23.04 -1.79
N GLY A 490 5.79 -23.19 -3.12
CA GLY A 490 4.61 -22.86 -3.93
C GLY A 490 3.80 -24.11 -4.32
N VAL A 491 2.51 -23.94 -4.59
CA VAL A 491 1.67 -25.00 -5.19
C VAL A 491 1.87 -25.04 -6.71
N LYS A 492 1.70 -26.21 -7.33
CA LYS A 492 1.92 -26.44 -8.78
C LYS A 492 1.07 -25.55 -9.70
N GLU A 493 -0.12 -25.11 -9.27
CA GLU A 493 -0.96 -24.17 -10.04
C GLU A 493 -0.83 -22.75 -9.50
N GLN A 494 0.02 -21.95 -10.14
CA GLN A 494 0.18 -20.54 -9.82
C GLN A 494 -0.69 -19.69 -10.76
N SER A 495 -1.68 -18.97 -10.22
CA SER A 495 -2.45 -17.96 -10.97
C SER A 495 -1.93 -16.54 -10.69
N TRP A 496 -1.99 -15.67 -11.69
CA TRP A 496 -1.77 -14.21 -11.57
C TRP A 496 -3.08 -13.43 -11.46
N ASP A 497 -4.18 -14.10 -11.13
CA ASP A 497 -5.47 -13.47 -10.91
C ASP A 497 -5.43 -12.53 -9.69
N LEU A 498 -6.11 -11.40 -9.81
CA LEU A 498 -6.03 -10.31 -8.84
C LEU A 498 -7.36 -10.11 -8.12
N TYR A 499 -7.28 -9.74 -6.85
CA TYR A 499 -8.34 -9.02 -6.17
C TYR A 499 -8.09 -7.54 -6.39
N GLU A 500 -9.12 -6.84 -6.86
CA GLU A 500 -9.06 -5.42 -7.20
C GLU A 500 -10.14 -4.68 -6.41
N SER A 501 -9.70 -3.85 -5.46
CA SER A 501 -10.53 -2.90 -4.72
C SER A 501 -9.93 -1.50 -4.85
N LEU A 502 -9.67 -0.80 -3.74
CA LEU A 502 -8.82 0.40 -3.74
C LEU A 502 -7.36 0.06 -4.08
N VAL A 503 -6.93 -1.16 -3.71
CA VAL A 503 -5.60 -1.71 -4.00
C VAL A 503 -5.71 -2.97 -4.86
N THR A 504 -4.59 -3.37 -5.47
CA THR A 504 -4.47 -4.62 -6.24
C THR A 504 -3.51 -5.59 -5.54
N ALA A 505 -3.92 -6.85 -5.40
CA ALA A 505 -3.08 -7.93 -4.90
C ALA A 505 -3.51 -9.29 -5.51
N PRO A 506 -2.60 -10.27 -5.63
CA PRO A 506 -2.93 -11.63 -6.05
C PRO A 506 -4.05 -12.26 -5.21
N LYS A 507 -5.02 -12.92 -5.86
CA LYS A 507 -6.05 -13.74 -5.19
C LYS A 507 -5.45 -14.99 -4.57
N ASN A 508 -4.55 -15.62 -5.32
CA ASN A 508 -3.88 -16.85 -4.93
C ASN A 508 -2.38 -16.56 -4.78
N THR A 509 -1.87 -16.64 -3.55
CA THR A 509 -0.49 -16.32 -3.18
C THR A 509 0.37 -17.60 -3.20
N ALA A 510 0.15 -18.55 -2.29
CA ALA A 510 0.66 -19.94 -2.33
C ALA A 510 0.10 -20.80 -1.17
N SER A 511 0.54 -22.06 -1.08
CA SER A 511 0.43 -22.81 0.17
C SER A 511 1.78 -22.91 0.86
N VAL A 512 1.86 -22.45 2.11
CA VAL A 512 3.10 -22.55 2.90
C VAL A 512 3.26 -23.99 3.37
N ILE A 513 4.32 -24.65 2.91
CA ILE A 513 4.85 -25.86 3.53
C ILE A 513 6.05 -25.43 4.37
N PRO A 514 5.99 -25.53 5.70
CA PRO A 514 7.16 -25.31 6.54
C PRO A 514 8.23 -26.35 6.18
N GLN A 515 9.43 -25.92 5.79
CA GLN A 515 10.51 -26.86 5.58
C GLN A 515 10.99 -27.39 6.95
N SER A 516 11.00 -28.70 7.14
CA SER A 516 11.70 -29.35 8.26
C SER A 516 13.20 -29.24 8.02
N ASN A 517 13.88 -28.29 8.67
CA ASN A 517 15.32 -28.42 8.89
C ASN A 517 15.55 -28.95 10.31
N ASP A 518 16.37 -29.99 10.41
CA ASP A 518 16.67 -30.77 11.63
C ASP A 518 17.55 -30.06 12.66
N HIS A 519 17.84 -28.78 12.45
CA HIS A 519 18.47 -27.93 13.44
C HIS A 519 17.53 -26.77 13.64
N PHE A 520 16.83 -26.68 14.76
CA PHE A 520 16.47 -25.42 15.46
C PHE A 520 15.59 -25.76 16.67
N VAL A 521 16.05 -25.31 17.84
CA VAL A 521 15.42 -25.53 19.16
C VAL A 521 14.43 -24.41 19.43
N LEU A 522 13.21 -24.75 19.84
CA LEU A 522 12.28 -23.80 20.46
C LEU A 522 12.94 -23.25 21.73
N PHE A 523 13.44 -22.01 21.70
CA PHE A 523 13.83 -21.34 22.93
C PHE A 523 12.57 -20.76 23.59
N ASP A 524 12.01 -21.52 24.52
CA ASP A 524 10.87 -21.13 25.38
C ASP A 524 11.18 -19.94 26.33
N ASN A 525 12.35 -19.30 26.20
CA ASN A 525 12.79 -18.22 27.08
C ASN A 525 13.28 -17.01 26.28
N TRP A 526 12.39 -16.08 25.93
CA TRP A 526 12.78 -14.72 25.54
C TRP A 526 12.35 -13.72 26.62
N PRO A 527 13.23 -12.79 27.06
CA PRO A 527 12.91 -11.82 28.10
C PRO A 527 11.97 -10.72 27.59
N TYR A 528 11.01 -10.38 28.45
CA TYR A 528 9.91 -9.42 28.28
C TYR A 528 10.35 -7.97 28.06
#